data_AF-X1F1E7-F1
#
_entry.id   AF-X1F1E7-F1
#
_cell.length_a   1.000
_cell.length_b   1.000
_cell.length_c   1.000
_cell.angle_alpha   90.00
_cell.angle_beta   90.00
_cell.angle_gamma   90.00
#
_symmetry.space_group_name_H-M   'P 1'
#
loop_
_entity.id
_entity.type
_entity.pdbx_description
1 polymer ?
#
loop_
_entity_poly.entity_id
_entity_poly.type
_entity_poly.pdbx_seq_one_letter_code
_entity_poly.pdbx_strand_id
1 'polypeptide(L)'
;MRGRGEYLMNILRITDGTTIINLLDITTGYSVAGYRQAVAQYKGGGSWSESALSDGRVIRDYHYGNIRELLPVTVGGGTQNATINALADLQTLLTKATDYWVFDWQNEPVWIERRM
;
A
#
# COMPACT_ATOMS: atom_id res chain seq x y z
N MET A 1 9.56 -6.04 29.93
CA MET A 1 10.53 -6.56 28.93
C MET A 1 9.84 -7.69 28.17
N ARG A 2 9.34 -7.43 26.96
CA ARG A 2 8.61 -8.39 26.11
C ARG A 2 9.44 -8.62 24.84
N GLY A 3 9.50 -9.87 24.39
CA GLY A 3 10.61 -10.49 23.68
C GLY A 3 11.03 -9.85 22.35
N ARG A 4 12.35 -9.63 22.22
CA ARG A 4 13.08 -9.37 20.96
C ARG A 4 13.24 -10.63 20.08
N GLY A 5 12.59 -11.74 20.42
CA GLY A 5 12.85 -13.06 19.81
C GLY A 5 11.83 -13.55 18.77
N GLU A 6 10.68 -12.88 18.60
CA GLU A 6 9.58 -13.35 17.72
C GLU A 6 9.31 -12.45 16.50
N TYR A 7 10.14 -11.43 16.23
CA TYR A 7 9.98 -10.56 15.04
C TYR A 7 10.60 -11.13 13.75
N LEU A 8 10.81 -12.44 13.69
CA LEU A 8 11.07 -13.16 12.43
C LEU A 8 9.67 -13.60 11.94
N MET A 9 8.87 -12.85 11.18
CA MET A 9 9.10 -12.57 9.76
C MET A 9 8.07 -11.55 9.21
N ASN A 10 7.69 -10.52 9.97
CA ASN A 10 6.80 -9.49 9.42
C ASN A 10 7.59 -8.54 8.52
N ILE A 11 7.45 -8.73 7.20
CA ILE A 11 8.05 -7.88 6.18
C ILE A 11 6.95 -6.98 5.63
N LEU A 12 7.21 -5.67 5.60
CA LEU A 12 6.51 -4.75 4.71
C LEU A 12 7.58 -3.83 4.12
N ARG A 13 7.90 -4.03 2.84
CA ARG A 13 8.95 -3.28 2.16
C ARG A 13 8.52 -2.87 0.77
N ILE A 14 8.95 -1.69 0.33
CA ILE A 14 8.83 -1.25 -1.06
C ILE A 14 10.20 -1.40 -1.73
N THR A 15 10.23 -1.93 -2.94
CA THR A 15 11.46 -2.18 -3.67
C THR A 15 11.26 -2.21 -5.18
N ASP A 16 12.32 -1.92 -5.91
CA ASP A 16 12.46 -2.10 -7.35
C ASP A 16 13.49 -3.18 -7.71
N GLY A 17 13.88 -4.02 -6.76
CA GLY A 17 14.93 -5.05 -6.90
C GLY A 17 16.32 -4.58 -6.49
N THR A 18 16.60 -3.27 -6.57
CA THR A 18 17.91 -2.70 -6.19
C THR A 18 17.83 -1.91 -4.89
N THR A 19 16.87 -0.98 -4.81
CA THR A 19 16.60 -0.18 -3.61
C THR A 19 15.55 -0.88 -2.78
N ILE A 20 15.83 -1.10 -1.50
CA ILE A 20 14.91 -1.77 -0.58
C ILE A 20 14.66 -0.85 0.61
N ILE A 21 13.41 -0.42 0.76
CA ILE A 21 12.97 0.39 1.90
C ILE A 21 12.05 -0.45 2.79
N ASN A 22 12.47 -0.67 4.03
CA ASN A 22 11.62 -1.30 5.04
C ASN A 22 10.66 -0.27 5.63
N LEU A 23 9.36 -0.53 5.50
CA LEU A 23 8.28 0.35 5.93
C LEU A 23 7.86 0.14 7.40
N LEU A 24 8.49 -0.79 8.11
CA LEU A 24 8.25 -1.08 9.53
C LEU A 24 9.44 -0.73 10.43
N ASP A 25 10.51 -0.16 9.87
CA ASP A 25 11.70 0.19 10.66
C ASP A 25 11.57 1.60 11.25
N ILE A 26 10.98 1.65 12.45
CA ILE A 26 10.82 2.87 13.24
C ILE A 26 12.16 3.48 13.68
N THR A 27 13.24 2.70 13.66
CA THR A 27 14.56 3.11 14.16
C THR A 27 15.39 3.80 13.09
N THR A 28 15.24 3.40 11.82
CA THR A 28 16.07 3.92 10.71
C THR A 28 15.33 4.81 9.72
N GLY A 29 14.00 4.89 9.77
CA GLY A 29 13.30 5.67 8.77
C GLY A 29 11.79 5.62 8.90
N TYR A 30 11.21 4.53 8.38
CA TYR A 30 9.82 4.50 7.97
C TYR A 30 8.97 3.67 8.91
N SER A 31 7.82 4.21 9.27
CA SER A 31 6.80 3.52 10.04
C SER A 31 5.45 3.68 9.37
N VAL A 32 4.91 2.60 8.82
CA VAL A 32 3.51 2.51 8.38
C VAL A 32 2.62 2.22 9.58
N ALA A 33 1.70 3.14 9.86
CA ALA A 33 0.76 3.00 10.96
C ALA A 33 -0.65 2.67 10.45
N GLY A 34 -1.22 1.55 10.89
CA GLY A 34 -2.65 1.28 10.67
C GLY A 34 -3.05 0.93 9.23
N TYR A 35 -2.13 0.42 8.40
CA TYR A 35 -2.49 -0.12 7.09
C TYR A 35 -3.55 -1.22 7.23
N ARG A 36 -4.64 -1.07 6.49
CA ARG A 36 -5.70 -2.06 6.31
C ARG A 36 -5.90 -2.26 4.82
N GLN A 37 -5.88 -3.52 4.39
CA GLN A 37 -6.13 -3.87 3.00
C GLN A 37 -7.52 -3.37 2.58
N ALA A 38 -7.58 -2.66 1.46
CA ALA A 38 -8.85 -2.18 0.95
C ALA A 38 -9.62 -3.34 0.32
N VAL A 39 -10.89 -3.48 0.69
CA VAL A 39 -11.81 -4.45 0.08
C VAL A 39 -12.56 -3.75 -1.04
N ALA A 40 -12.57 -4.35 -2.23
CA ALA A 40 -13.27 -3.80 -3.39
C ALA A 40 -14.77 -3.64 -3.09
N GLN A 41 -15.26 -2.41 -3.11
CA GLN A 41 -16.69 -2.12 -3.05
C GLN A 41 -17.27 -2.04 -4.46
N TYR A 42 -18.57 -2.28 -4.60
CA TYR A 42 -19.25 -2.13 -5.89
C TYR A 42 -19.21 -0.68 -6.36
N LYS A 43 -18.88 -0.47 -7.63
CA LYS A 43 -18.84 0.86 -8.26
C LYS A 43 -20.23 1.48 -8.17
N GLY A 44 -20.34 2.61 -7.46
CA GLY A 44 -21.61 3.30 -7.23
C GLY A 44 -22.61 2.54 -6.33
N GLY A 45 -22.16 1.54 -5.55
CA GLY A 45 -23.02 0.77 -4.65
C GLY A 45 -23.83 -0.34 -5.33
N GLY A 46 -23.66 -0.56 -6.63
CA GLY A 46 -24.41 -1.56 -7.42
C GLY A 46 -25.77 -1.04 -7.94
N SER A 47 -26.30 -1.67 -8.99
CA SER A 47 -27.66 -1.40 -9.48
C SER A 47 -28.66 -2.31 -8.75
N TRP A 48 -29.51 -1.70 -7.94
CA TRP A 48 -30.52 -2.38 -7.15
C TRP A 48 -31.84 -2.41 -7.92
N SER A 49 -32.36 -3.60 -8.19
CA SER A 49 -33.73 -3.75 -8.67
C SER A 49 -34.62 -4.07 -7.49
N GLU A 50 -35.66 -3.27 -7.29
CA GLU A 50 -36.70 -3.61 -6.32
C GLU A 50 -37.58 -4.72 -6.88
N SER A 51 -37.90 -5.70 -6.05
CA SER A 51 -38.78 -6.81 -6.40
C SER A 51 -40.21 -6.43 -6.03
N ALA A 52 -41.15 -6.54 -6.98
CA ALA A 52 -42.54 -6.10 -6.76
C ALA A 52 -43.36 -7.00 -5.82
N LEU A 53 -42.79 -8.11 -5.33
CA LEU A 53 -43.51 -9.16 -4.59
C LEU A 53 -42.92 -9.50 -3.22
N SER A 54 -41.78 -8.94 -2.83
CA SER A 54 -41.18 -9.19 -1.51
C SER A 54 -40.14 -8.12 -1.24
N ASP A 55 -40.07 -7.68 0.01
CA ASP A 55 -39.16 -6.68 0.60
C ASP A 55 -37.69 -7.16 0.58
N GLY A 56 -37.19 -7.46 -0.62
CA GLY A 56 -35.88 -8.03 -0.89
C GLY A 56 -35.29 -7.34 -2.10
N ARG A 57 -34.38 -6.40 -1.86
CA ARG A 57 -33.54 -5.82 -2.90
C ARG A 57 -32.51 -6.83 -3.33
N VAL A 58 -32.50 -7.19 -4.60
CA VAL A 58 -31.51 -8.09 -5.20
C VAL A 58 -30.61 -7.27 -6.11
N ILE A 59 -29.30 -7.38 -5.93
CA ILE A 59 -28.31 -6.78 -6.84
C ILE A 59 -28.42 -7.50 -8.18
N ARG A 60 -28.82 -6.79 -9.24
CA ARG A 60 -28.93 -7.37 -10.60
C ARG A 60 -27.65 -7.22 -11.40
N ASP A 61 -26.91 -6.15 -11.16
CA ASP A 61 -25.69 -5.85 -11.89
C ASP A 61 -24.72 -5.10 -10.98
N TYR A 62 -23.47 -5.54 -10.97
CA TYR A 62 -22.41 -4.94 -10.19
C TYR A 62 -21.09 -5.04 -10.94
N HIS A 63 -20.35 -3.94 -10.93
CA HIS A 63 -18.95 -3.92 -11.30
C HIS A 63 -18.14 -3.60 -10.05
N TYR A 64 -17.08 -4.35 -9.79
CA TYR A 64 -16.14 -3.99 -8.73
C TYR A 64 -15.51 -2.62 -9.05
N GLY A 65 -15.48 -1.74 -8.05
CA GLY A 65 -14.76 -0.49 -8.14
C GLY A 65 -13.25 -0.72 -8.12
N ASN A 66 -12.48 0.31 -8.50
CA ASN A 66 -11.03 0.28 -8.38
C ASN A 66 -10.66 0.23 -6.90
N ILE A 67 -9.84 -0.75 -6.53
CA ILE A 67 -9.26 -0.83 -5.19
C ILE A 67 -8.23 0.30 -5.07
N ARG A 68 -8.43 1.20 -4.11
CA ARG A 68 -7.45 2.21 -3.71
C ARG A 68 -6.95 1.87 -2.32
N GLU A 69 -5.67 1.54 -2.20
CA GLU A 69 -5.03 1.33 -0.92
C GLU A 69 -4.38 2.62 -0.42
N LEU A 70 -4.50 2.89 0.88
CA LEU A 70 -3.85 4.03 1.55
C LEU A 70 -2.89 3.49 2.60
N LEU A 71 -1.60 3.80 2.43
CA LEU A 71 -0.54 3.48 3.38
C LEU A 71 0.01 4.78 3.96
N PRO A 72 -0.44 5.21 5.16
CA PRO A 72 0.14 6.37 5.81
C PRO A 72 1.53 6.00 6.34
N VAL A 73 2.57 6.59 5.74
CA VAL A 73 3.97 6.40 6.10
C VAL A 73 4.43 7.61 6.92
N THR A 74 5.00 7.36 8.09
CA THR A 74 5.75 8.37 8.86
C THR A 74 7.24 8.14 8.63
N VAL A 75 8.01 9.22 8.42
CA VAL A 75 9.47 9.17 8.26
C VAL A 75 10.13 9.86 9.46
N GLY A 76 11.14 9.23 10.04
CA GLY A 76 11.96 9.77 11.12
C GLY A 76 13.41 9.34 10.98
N GLY A 77 14.33 10.16 11.46
CA GLY A 77 15.76 9.86 11.42
C GLY A 77 16.51 10.50 12.58
N GLY A 78 17.71 9.99 12.88
CA GLY A 78 18.54 10.53 13.97
C GLY A 78 19.06 11.96 13.72
N THR A 79 19.01 12.41 12.46
CA THR A 79 19.33 13.79 12.06
C THR A 79 18.32 14.28 11.01
N GLN A 80 18.24 15.60 10.84
CA GLN A 80 17.42 16.20 9.79
C GLN A 80 17.84 15.71 8.40
N ASN A 81 19.15 15.68 8.10
CA ASN A 81 19.66 15.20 6.81
C ASN A 81 19.31 13.73 6.56
N ALA A 82 19.39 12.87 7.58
CA ALA A 82 18.97 11.47 7.42
C ALA A 82 17.48 11.36 7.05
N THR A 83 16.64 12.19 7.65
CA THR A 83 15.19 12.23 7.36
C THR A 83 14.93 12.74 5.93
N ILE A 84 15.66 13.76 5.48
CA ILE A 84 15.55 14.31 4.12
C ILE A 84 15.96 13.27 3.07
N ASN A 85 17.09 12.59 3.28
CA ASN A 85 17.58 11.57 2.37
C ASN A 85 16.60 10.40 2.27
N ALA A 86 16.08 9.93 3.41
CA ALA A 86 15.04 8.90 3.44
C ALA A 86 13.79 9.35 2.65
N LEU A 87 13.35 10.60 2.80
CA LEU A 87 12.20 11.08 2.02
C LEU A 87 12.49 11.10 0.52
N ALA A 88 13.68 11.53 0.11
CA ALA A 88 14.10 11.58 -1.29
C ALA A 88 14.18 10.18 -1.94
N ASP A 89 14.72 9.20 -1.21
CA ASP A 89 14.81 7.81 -1.68
C ASP A 89 13.42 7.22 -1.92
N LEU A 90 12.48 7.45 -0.99
CA LEU A 90 11.10 7.01 -1.14
C LEU A 90 10.39 7.71 -2.31
N GLN A 91 10.58 9.02 -2.48
CA GLN A 91 10.02 9.77 -3.61
C GLN A 91 10.53 9.25 -4.95
N THR A 92 11.81 8.90 -5.02
CA THR A 92 12.44 8.34 -6.23
C THR A 92 11.76 7.02 -6.61
N LEU A 93 11.54 6.11 -5.66
CA LEU A 93 10.81 4.86 -5.90
C LEU A 93 9.36 5.11 -6.33
N LEU A 94 8.65 6.03 -5.68
CA LEU A 94 7.26 6.34 -6.04
C LEU A 94 7.12 6.97 -7.44
N THR A 95 8.11 7.78 -7.83
CA THR A 95 8.18 8.37 -9.18
C THR A 95 8.40 7.27 -10.20
N LYS A 96 9.38 6.39 -9.98
CA LYS A 96 9.63 5.21 -10.82
C LYS A 96 8.38 4.31 -10.95
N ALA A 97 7.66 4.09 -9.85
CA ALA A 97 6.41 3.32 -9.85
C ALA A 97 5.33 3.93 -10.75
N THR A 98 5.28 5.27 -10.81
CA THR A 98 4.34 6.01 -11.65
C THR A 98 4.78 5.95 -13.11
N ASP A 99 6.06 6.21 -13.38
CA ASP A 99 6.63 6.26 -14.74
C ASP A 99 6.63 4.91 -15.45
N TYR A 100 6.74 3.80 -14.70
CA TYR A 100 6.65 2.44 -15.22
C TYR A 100 5.40 2.23 -16.09
N TRP A 101 4.26 2.77 -15.66
CA TRP A 101 2.99 2.58 -16.38
C TRP A 101 2.84 3.46 -17.62
N VAL A 102 3.61 4.55 -17.72
CA VAL A 102 3.45 5.53 -18.79
C VAL A 102 4.52 5.38 -19.87
N PHE A 103 5.78 5.22 -19.47
CA PHE A 103 6.91 5.28 -20.38
C PHE A 103 7.89 4.13 -20.23
N ASP A 104 8.00 3.53 -19.04
CA ASP A 104 9.12 2.65 -18.68
C ASP A 104 8.72 1.22 -18.33
N TRP A 105 7.73 0.69 -19.05
CA TRP A 105 7.17 -0.66 -18.82
C TRP A 105 8.15 -1.80 -19.14
N GLN A 106 9.28 -1.51 -19.78
CA GLN A 106 10.32 -2.49 -20.12
C GLN A 106 11.32 -2.72 -18.98
N ASN A 107 11.39 -1.81 -18.00
CA ASN A 107 12.29 -1.91 -16.87
C ASN A 107 11.66 -2.63 -15.68
N GLU A 108 12.40 -2.77 -14.57
CA GLU A 108 11.89 -3.42 -13.37
C GLU A 108 10.80 -2.57 -12.70
N PRO A 109 9.62 -3.15 -12.41
CA PRO A 109 8.55 -2.44 -11.73
C PRO A 109 8.93 -2.16 -10.28
N VAL A 110 8.18 -1.28 -9.63
CA VAL A 110 8.24 -1.10 -8.17
C VAL A 110 7.12 -1.90 -7.54
N TRP A 111 7.43 -2.73 -6.54
CA TRP A 111 6.44 -3.54 -5.84
C TRP A 111 6.57 -3.42 -4.32
N ILE A 112 5.48 -3.76 -3.63
CA ILE A 112 5.44 -3.88 -2.18
C ILE A 112 5.42 -5.37 -1.84
N GLU A 113 6.34 -5.79 -0.98
CA GLU A 113 6.34 -7.13 -0.42
C GLU A 113 5.79 -7.09 0.99
N ARG A 114 4.84 -7.99 1.26
CA ARG A 114 4.31 -8.24 2.58
C ARG A 114 4.48 -9.71 2.94
N ARG A 115 5.03 -9.99 4.11
CA ARG A 115 5.00 -11.31 4.75
C ARG A 115 4.55 -11.12 6.19
N MET A 116 3.65 -11.98 6.65
CA MET A 116 3.09 -12.01 8.00
C MET A 116 3.13 -13.43 8.54
#